data_AF-A0A265UQB8-F1
#
_entry.id   AF-A0A265UQB8-F1
#
_cell.length_a   1.000
_cell.length_b   1.000
_cell.length_c   1.000
_cell.angle_alpha   90.00
_cell.angle_beta   90.00
_cell.angle_gamma   90.00
#
_symmetry.space_group_name_H-M   'P 1'
#
loop_
_entity.id
_entity.type
_entity.pdbx_description
1 polymer ?
#
loop_
_entity_poly.entity_id
_entity_poly.type
_entity_poly.pdbx_seq_one_letter_code
_entity_poly.pdbx_strand_id
1 'polypeptide(L)'
;MKSPKFKVLGLITCILIHFQVFGQCPTIPSSTQEFCDLDSLLISDLQATDQGAGIAWFLTPTGGTALDLSDSLVDGETYYVDNATGDCGNRQAVEVNILGPPLGLNFQGVCVEDANDATIADLEAFGNDVQWYFSPSGGIPINSGAILVDGTIYYADQSSSFTGCRTSRLAVLVNVGVVVVPTGDAIQDFCNTIGNPPTVSDLVASGNNNWYLSEFSASPLDPSTPLIDQQTYYATSIDPPCESDNRLAVTVNLFQAPNPGEDGTLEICQGDTTTFDLFNSLGGSPETGGTWSPALASGSGLFDP
;
A
#
# COMPACT_ATOMS: atom_id res chain seq x y z
N MET A 1 30.06 -51.70 -100.66
CA MET A 1 30.22 -52.83 -99.72
C MET A 1 29.00 -52.90 -98.81
N LYS A 2 28.52 -54.12 -98.55
CA LYS A 2 27.22 -54.49 -97.96
C LYS A 2 27.23 -54.53 -96.43
N SER A 3 26.06 -54.24 -95.85
CA SER A 3 25.46 -54.78 -94.61
C SER A 3 25.89 -54.20 -93.24
N PRO A 4 25.09 -54.38 -92.17
CA PRO A 4 23.62 -54.33 -92.09
C PRO A 4 23.11 -53.44 -90.94
N LYS A 5 21.81 -53.12 -90.99
CA LYS A 5 21.05 -52.43 -89.94
C LYS A 5 20.64 -53.43 -88.84
N PHE A 6 20.87 -53.07 -87.57
CA PHE A 6 20.17 -53.67 -86.42
C PHE A 6 19.33 -52.59 -85.74
N LYS A 7 18.01 -52.81 -85.71
CA LYS A 7 17.07 -52.03 -84.90
C LYS A 7 17.11 -52.57 -83.47
N VAL A 8 17.44 -51.71 -82.51
CA VAL A 8 17.12 -51.93 -81.10
C VAL A 8 16.14 -50.84 -80.70
N LEU A 9 14.91 -51.24 -80.46
CA LEU A 9 13.82 -50.41 -79.98
C LEU A 9 13.99 -50.27 -78.46
N GLY A 10 14.70 -49.24 -78.02
CA GLY A 10 14.86 -48.91 -76.61
C GLY A 10 13.65 -48.14 -76.11
N LEU A 11 12.79 -48.79 -75.33
CA LEU A 11 11.69 -48.18 -74.59
C LEU A 11 12.29 -47.24 -73.53
N ILE A 12 12.26 -45.92 -73.77
CA ILE A 12 12.63 -44.93 -72.75
C ILE A 12 11.44 -44.79 -71.82
N THR A 13 11.44 -45.57 -70.74
CA THR A 13 10.52 -45.40 -69.62
C THR A 13 10.96 -44.16 -68.85
N CYS A 14 10.30 -43.03 -69.09
CA CYS A 14 10.45 -41.81 -68.31
C CYS A 14 9.84 -42.07 -66.92
N ILE A 15 10.67 -42.46 -65.94
CA ILE A 15 10.25 -42.53 -64.54
C ILE A 15 10.03 -41.08 -64.09
N LEU A 16 8.77 -40.64 -64.10
CA LEU A 16 8.34 -39.50 -63.28
C LEU A 16 8.52 -39.92 -61.82
N ILE A 17 9.67 -39.61 -61.24
CA ILE A 17 9.82 -39.57 -59.80
C ILE A 17 8.95 -38.38 -59.36
N HIS A 18 7.71 -38.65 -58.97
CA HIS A 18 6.95 -37.69 -58.17
C HIS A 18 7.71 -37.55 -56.85
N PHE A 19 8.56 -36.52 -56.76
CA PHE A 19 8.96 -35.98 -55.46
C PHE A 19 7.67 -35.50 -54.81
N GLN A 20 7.03 -36.37 -54.04
CA GLN A 20 6.07 -35.92 -53.04
C GLN A 20 6.89 -35.15 -52.02
N VAL A 21 6.92 -33.83 -52.17
CA VAL A 21 7.35 -32.95 -51.10
C VAL A 21 6.32 -33.16 -49.99
N PHE A 22 6.60 -34.07 -49.06
CA PHE A 22 5.85 -34.13 -47.81
C PHE A 22 6.09 -32.77 -47.16
N GLY A 23 5.06 -31.91 -47.14
CA GLY A 23 5.15 -30.65 -46.43
C GLY A 23 5.55 -30.94 -44.98
N GLN A 24 6.55 -30.22 -44.49
CA GLN A 24 7.06 -30.47 -43.15
C GLN A 24 6.07 -29.92 -42.11
N CYS A 25 6.15 -30.43 -40.89
CA CYS A 25 5.28 -29.99 -39.81
C CYS A 25 5.55 -28.54 -39.41
N PRO A 26 4.52 -27.77 -39.06
CA PRO A 26 4.70 -26.40 -38.60
C PRO A 26 5.59 -26.33 -37.35
N THR A 27 6.30 -25.22 -37.21
CA THR A 27 7.17 -24.96 -36.05
C THR A 27 6.70 -23.72 -35.30
N ILE A 28 6.69 -23.77 -33.97
CA ILE A 28 6.32 -22.62 -33.13
C ILE A 28 7.57 -21.82 -32.71
N PRO A 29 7.47 -20.49 -32.59
CA PRO A 29 8.58 -19.64 -32.14
C PRO A 29 8.85 -19.77 -30.63
N SER A 30 7.82 -20.12 -29.85
CA SER A 30 7.85 -20.27 -28.40
C SER A 30 6.75 -21.23 -27.95
N SER A 31 6.99 -21.98 -26.87
CA SER A 31 5.97 -22.82 -26.21
C SER A 31 4.94 -22.02 -25.42
N THR A 32 5.17 -20.72 -25.21
CA THR A 32 4.23 -19.79 -24.59
C THR A 32 4.10 -18.57 -25.48
N GLN A 33 2.87 -18.16 -25.76
CA GLN A 33 2.57 -16.95 -26.53
C GLN A 33 1.74 -15.99 -25.68
N GLU A 34 2.21 -14.76 -25.57
CA GLU A 34 1.60 -13.73 -24.73
C GLU A 34 0.87 -12.68 -25.57
N PHE A 35 -0.31 -12.29 -25.10
CA PHE A 35 -1.19 -11.29 -25.70
C PHE A 35 -1.70 -10.33 -24.62
N CYS A 36 -2.21 -9.16 -25.00
CA CYS A 36 -2.89 -8.26 -24.07
C CYS A 36 -4.41 -8.44 -24.15
N ASP A 37 -5.09 -8.26 -23.02
CA ASP A 37 -6.53 -8.43 -22.85
C ASP A 37 -7.42 -7.34 -23.52
N LEU A 38 -6.84 -6.41 -24.28
CA LEU A 38 -7.58 -5.38 -25.01
C LEU A 38 -8.06 -5.82 -26.39
N ASP A 39 -7.42 -6.83 -26.97
CA ASP A 39 -7.73 -7.30 -28.31
C ASP A 39 -8.80 -8.39 -28.27
N SER A 40 -9.63 -8.45 -29.32
CA SER A 40 -10.49 -9.62 -29.55
C SER A 40 -9.61 -10.76 -30.08
N LEU A 41 -8.97 -11.48 -29.18
CA LEU A 41 -7.99 -12.52 -29.50
C LEU A 41 -8.67 -13.77 -30.06
N LEU A 42 -8.22 -14.20 -31.24
CA LEU A 42 -8.74 -15.35 -31.98
C LEU A 42 -7.65 -16.41 -32.17
N ILE A 43 -8.05 -17.65 -32.46
CA ILE A 43 -7.11 -18.73 -32.79
C ILE A 43 -6.20 -18.37 -33.98
N SER A 44 -6.67 -17.54 -34.92
CA SER A 44 -5.84 -17.00 -36.01
C SER A 44 -4.62 -16.20 -35.55
N ASP A 45 -4.63 -15.68 -34.31
CA ASP A 45 -3.55 -14.84 -33.79
C ASP A 45 -2.37 -15.67 -33.24
N LEU A 46 -2.54 -16.99 -33.07
CA LEU A 46 -1.46 -17.89 -32.69
C LEU A 46 -0.39 -17.97 -33.78
N GLN A 47 0.85 -17.77 -33.37
CA GLN A 47 2.01 -17.73 -34.25
C GLN A 47 2.61 -19.13 -34.45
N ALA A 48 2.70 -19.55 -35.71
CA ALA A 48 3.45 -20.72 -36.13
C ALA A 48 3.98 -20.51 -37.55
N THR A 49 5.08 -21.17 -37.89
CA THR A 49 5.69 -21.12 -39.23
C THR A 49 5.22 -22.30 -40.05
N ASP A 50 4.54 -22.03 -41.17
CA ASP A 50 4.15 -23.06 -42.14
C ASP A 50 5.39 -23.54 -42.93
N GLN A 51 5.56 -24.86 -43.00
CA GLN A 51 6.64 -25.50 -43.75
C GLN A 51 6.13 -26.19 -45.04
N GLY A 52 4.99 -25.72 -45.57
CA GLY A 52 4.48 -26.05 -46.90
C GLY A 52 3.20 -26.89 -46.93
N ALA A 53 2.53 -27.10 -45.78
CA ALA A 53 1.30 -27.89 -45.67
C ALA A 53 0.16 -27.18 -44.92
N GLY A 54 0.26 -25.86 -44.74
CA GLY A 54 -0.69 -25.07 -43.98
C GLY A 54 -0.56 -25.27 -42.48
N ILE A 55 -1.38 -24.54 -41.72
CA ILE A 55 -1.40 -24.57 -40.25
C ILE A 55 -2.84 -24.84 -39.80
N ALA A 56 -2.98 -25.79 -38.87
CA ALA A 56 -4.23 -26.04 -38.16
C ALA A 56 -3.95 -26.20 -36.66
N TRP A 57 -4.89 -25.74 -35.84
CA TRP A 57 -4.81 -25.79 -34.38
C TRP A 57 -5.81 -26.79 -33.82
N PHE A 58 -5.45 -27.40 -32.69
CA PHE A 58 -6.20 -28.46 -32.04
C PHE A 58 -6.13 -28.32 -30.52
N LEU A 59 -7.13 -28.86 -29.80
CA LEU A 59 -7.12 -28.94 -28.33
C LEU A 59 -6.45 -30.20 -27.79
N THR A 60 -6.03 -31.13 -28.66
CA THR A 60 -5.44 -32.40 -28.24
C THR A 60 -4.06 -32.61 -28.89
N PRO A 61 -3.12 -33.25 -28.18
CA PRO A 61 -1.77 -33.51 -28.68
C PRO A 61 -1.74 -34.47 -29.87
N THR A 62 -2.77 -35.32 -30.01
CA THR A 62 -3.00 -36.20 -31.17
C THR A 62 -4.51 -36.28 -31.46
N GLY A 63 -4.89 -36.56 -32.71
CA GLY A 63 -6.30 -36.71 -33.11
C GLY A 63 -7.12 -35.43 -33.00
N GLY A 64 -8.43 -35.54 -32.75
CA GLY A 64 -9.33 -34.38 -32.62
C GLY A 64 -9.69 -33.71 -33.94
N THR A 65 -10.53 -32.68 -33.85
CA THR A 65 -10.94 -31.83 -34.97
C THR A 65 -10.14 -30.54 -34.96
N ALA A 66 -9.80 -30.03 -36.15
CA ALA A 66 -9.19 -28.71 -36.27
C ALA A 66 -10.16 -27.65 -35.74
N LEU A 67 -9.63 -26.66 -35.03
CA LEU A 67 -10.38 -25.54 -34.45
C LEU A 67 -10.70 -24.49 -35.52
N ASP A 68 -11.78 -23.74 -35.31
CA ASP A 68 -12.10 -22.62 -36.19
C ASP A 68 -11.16 -21.45 -35.87
N LEU A 69 -10.56 -20.86 -36.89
CA LEU A 69 -9.65 -19.73 -36.70
C LEU A 69 -10.35 -18.48 -36.17
N SER A 70 -11.69 -18.43 -36.25
CA SER A 70 -12.53 -17.38 -35.68
C SER A 70 -12.98 -17.62 -34.24
N ASP A 71 -12.63 -18.78 -33.65
CA ASP A 71 -12.88 -19.02 -32.23
C ASP A 71 -11.96 -18.15 -31.37
N SER A 72 -12.44 -17.74 -30.20
CA SER A 72 -11.65 -16.93 -29.26
C SER A 72 -10.56 -17.74 -28.57
N LEU A 73 -9.43 -17.08 -28.29
CA LEU A 73 -8.43 -17.64 -27.39
C LEU A 73 -8.92 -17.63 -25.94
N VAL A 74 -8.46 -18.62 -25.17
CA VAL A 74 -8.72 -18.75 -23.74
C VAL A 74 -7.40 -18.66 -22.99
N ASP A 75 -7.36 -17.80 -21.98
CA ASP A 75 -6.19 -17.64 -21.11
C ASP A 75 -5.83 -18.93 -20.38
N GLY A 76 -4.54 -19.27 -20.35
CA GLY A 76 -3.99 -20.50 -19.75
C GLY A 76 -4.29 -21.79 -20.53
N GLU A 77 -5.01 -21.72 -21.66
CA GLU A 77 -5.33 -22.90 -22.45
C GLU A 77 -4.15 -23.30 -23.36
N THR A 78 -3.98 -24.62 -23.55
CA THR A 78 -2.92 -25.15 -24.42
C THR A 78 -3.47 -25.57 -25.78
N TYR A 79 -2.93 -24.96 -26.84
CA TYR A 79 -3.25 -25.26 -28.22
C TYR A 79 -2.12 -26.04 -28.89
N TYR A 80 -2.47 -26.97 -29.76
CA TYR A 80 -1.53 -27.86 -30.43
C TYR A 80 -1.52 -27.55 -31.93
N VAL A 81 -0.33 -27.30 -32.49
CA VAL A 81 -0.18 -27.02 -33.91
C VAL A 81 0.12 -28.27 -34.71
N ASP A 82 -0.54 -28.38 -35.87
CA ASP A 82 -0.29 -29.39 -36.90
C ASP A 82 -0.40 -28.75 -38.28
N ASN A 83 -0.06 -29.50 -39.33
CA ASN A 83 -0.39 -29.07 -40.68
C ASN A 83 -1.92 -29.16 -40.93
N ALA A 84 -2.39 -28.66 -42.09
CA ALA A 84 -3.81 -28.63 -42.40
C ALA A 84 -4.49 -30.02 -42.47
N THR A 85 -3.69 -31.09 -42.63
CA THR A 85 -4.15 -32.49 -42.68
C THR A 85 -4.12 -33.19 -41.32
N GLY A 86 -3.42 -32.65 -40.32
CA GLY A 86 -3.35 -33.18 -38.96
C GLY A 86 -2.47 -34.44 -38.82
N ASP A 87 -1.49 -34.65 -39.69
CA ASP A 87 -0.72 -35.89 -39.81
C ASP A 87 0.74 -35.81 -39.32
N CYS A 88 1.12 -34.75 -38.58
CA CYS A 88 2.45 -34.61 -37.99
C CYS A 88 2.77 -35.57 -36.85
N GLY A 89 1.77 -36.32 -36.36
CA GLY A 89 1.94 -37.22 -35.21
C GLY A 89 1.97 -36.43 -33.90
N ASN A 90 3.17 -36.12 -33.38
CA ASN A 90 3.31 -35.38 -32.13
C ASN A 90 3.30 -33.87 -32.41
N ARG A 91 2.19 -33.22 -32.08
CA ARG A 91 2.01 -31.78 -32.23
C ARG A 91 2.82 -30.99 -31.21
N GLN A 92 3.30 -29.81 -31.61
CA GLN A 92 3.91 -28.87 -30.67
C GLN A 92 2.81 -28.12 -29.91
N ALA A 93 3.02 -27.93 -28.61
CA ALA A 93 2.08 -27.23 -27.73
C ALA A 93 2.46 -25.76 -27.57
N VAL A 94 1.44 -24.90 -27.58
CA VAL A 94 1.50 -23.48 -27.26
C VAL A 94 0.53 -23.21 -26.12
N GLU A 95 1.05 -22.78 -24.99
CA GLU A 95 0.25 -22.22 -23.90
C GLU A 95 -0.01 -20.74 -24.18
N VAL A 96 -1.27 -20.31 -24.05
CA VAL A 96 -1.68 -18.92 -24.22
C VAL A 96 -1.65 -18.21 -22.87
N ASN A 97 -1.01 -17.04 -22.84
CA ASN A 97 -1.02 -16.12 -21.71
C ASN A 97 -1.67 -14.80 -22.13
N ILE A 98 -2.85 -14.47 -21.61
CA ILE A 98 -3.52 -13.20 -21.85
C ILE A 98 -3.24 -12.29 -20.66
N LEU A 99 -2.31 -11.34 -20.86
CA LEU A 99 -1.90 -10.39 -19.85
C LEU A 99 -3.02 -9.37 -19.59
N GLY A 100 -3.50 -9.35 -18.35
CA GLY A 100 -4.52 -8.44 -17.86
C GLY A 100 -3.98 -7.12 -17.27
N PRO A 101 -4.83 -6.30 -16.63
CA PRO A 101 -4.40 -5.09 -15.94
C PRO A 101 -3.36 -5.40 -14.84
N PRO A 102 -2.55 -4.42 -14.39
CA PRO A 102 -1.68 -4.61 -13.24
C PRO A 102 -2.49 -4.96 -11.99
N LEU A 103 -1.86 -5.66 -11.04
CA LEU A 103 -2.48 -6.03 -9.77
C LEU A 103 -2.34 -4.91 -8.75
N GLY A 104 -3.39 -4.60 -8.00
CA GLY A 104 -3.34 -3.56 -6.99
C GLY A 104 -4.67 -3.38 -6.28
N LEU A 105 -4.69 -2.48 -5.31
CA LEU A 105 -5.92 -2.08 -4.65
C LEU A 105 -6.74 -1.18 -5.58
N ASN A 106 -8.06 -1.36 -5.58
CA ASN A 106 -9.00 -0.48 -6.27
C ASN A 106 -9.32 0.81 -5.48
N PHE A 107 -8.71 0.96 -4.31
CA PHE A 107 -8.79 2.14 -3.45
C PHE A 107 -7.43 2.37 -2.80
N GLN A 108 -6.92 3.60 -2.85
CA GLN A 108 -5.65 3.98 -2.22
C GLN A 108 -5.82 5.32 -1.50
N GLY A 109 -5.21 5.43 -0.33
CA GLY A 109 -5.17 6.66 0.47
C GLY A 109 -3.73 7.13 0.60
N VAL A 110 -3.50 8.42 0.37
CA VAL A 110 -2.20 9.07 0.57
C VAL A 110 -2.37 10.12 1.66
N CYS A 111 -1.53 10.07 2.69
CA CYS A 111 -1.51 11.05 3.77
C CYS A 111 -0.29 11.94 3.60
N VAL A 112 -0.48 13.25 3.60
CA VAL A 112 0.58 14.25 3.42
C VAL A 112 0.37 15.45 4.32
N GLU A 113 1.42 16.23 4.55
CA GLU A 113 1.34 17.48 5.31
C GLU A 113 0.87 18.66 4.44
N ASP A 114 1.18 18.61 3.13
CA ASP A 114 0.70 19.53 2.11
C ASP A 114 0.09 18.72 0.94
N ALA A 115 -1.09 19.10 0.47
CA ALA A 115 -1.75 18.45 -0.65
C ALA A 115 -0.90 18.41 -1.94
N ASN A 116 0.05 19.35 -2.10
CA ASN A 116 0.93 19.41 -3.26
C ASN A 116 2.04 18.35 -3.24
N ASP A 117 2.27 17.70 -2.09
CA ASP A 117 3.27 16.64 -1.97
C ASP A 117 2.71 15.28 -2.40
N ALA A 118 1.38 15.13 -2.46
CA ALA A 118 0.73 13.92 -2.97
C ALA A 118 0.80 13.88 -4.50
N THR A 119 1.50 12.91 -5.06
CA THR A 119 1.76 12.78 -6.50
C THR A 119 1.44 11.39 -7.04
N ILE A 120 1.39 11.24 -8.37
CA ILE A 120 1.18 9.95 -9.03
C ILE A 120 2.21 8.89 -8.61
N ALA A 121 3.42 9.31 -8.20
CA ALA A 121 4.45 8.41 -7.71
C ALA A 121 4.07 7.69 -6.40
N ASP A 122 3.10 8.23 -5.64
CA ASP A 122 2.61 7.62 -4.40
C ASP A 122 1.59 6.50 -4.65
N LEU A 123 1.12 6.34 -5.89
CA LEU A 123 0.19 5.29 -6.25
C LEU A 123 0.92 3.98 -6.53
N GLU A 124 0.43 2.89 -5.95
CA GLU A 124 1.03 1.57 -6.05
C GLU A 124 0.21 0.62 -6.92
N ALA A 125 0.85 0.01 -7.91
CA ALA A 125 0.32 -1.15 -8.61
C ALA A 125 1.47 -2.06 -9.06
N PHE A 126 1.24 -3.36 -9.04
CA PHE A 126 2.20 -4.40 -9.37
C PHE A 126 1.99 -4.84 -10.81
N GLY A 127 2.95 -4.52 -11.67
CA GLY A 127 2.94 -4.89 -13.07
C GLY A 127 4.21 -4.45 -13.78
N ASN A 128 4.32 -4.79 -15.06
CA ASN A 128 5.45 -4.41 -15.90
C ASN A 128 5.23 -3.00 -16.48
N ASP A 129 6.19 -2.09 -16.29
CA ASP A 129 6.13 -0.71 -16.83
C ASP A 129 4.75 -0.05 -16.61
N VAL A 130 4.31 -0.03 -15.35
CA VAL A 130 2.99 0.51 -14.98
C VAL A 130 2.92 2.00 -15.32
N GLN A 131 1.83 2.39 -15.98
CA GLN A 131 1.55 3.79 -16.31
C GLN A 131 0.13 4.16 -15.87
N TRP A 132 -0.02 5.40 -15.40
CA TRP A 132 -1.27 5.94 -14.87
C TRP A 132 -1.96 6.90 -15.84
N TYR A 133 -3.28 6.94 -15.82
CA TYR A 133 -4.13 7.71 -16.73
C TYR A 133 -5.36 8.27 -16.04
N PHE A 134 -5.93 9.35 -16.61
CA PHE A 134 -7.18 9.96 -16.15
C PHE A 134 -8.44 9.31 -16.75
N SER A 135 -8.28 8.37 -17.67
CA SER A 135 -9.38 7.76 -18.43
C SER A 135 -9.27 6.24 -18.42
N PRO A 136 -10.39 5.50 -18.45
CA PRO A 136 -10.37 4.04 -18.55
C PRO A 136 -9.82 3.51 -19.88
N SER A 137 -9.71 4.35 -20.92
CA SER A 137 -9.11 3.97 -22.21
C SER A 137 -8.51 5.17 -22.93
N GLY A 138 -7.53 4.94 -23.82
CA GLY A 138 -6.85 6.00 -24.56
C GLY A 138 -6.12 7.01 -23.66
N GLY A 139 -5.95 8.24 -24.14
CA GLY A 139 -5.23 9.29 -23.41
C GLY A 139 -3.71 9.12 -23.42
N ILE A 140 -3.02 9.95 -22.64
CA ILE A 140 -1.56 9.97 -22.50
C ILE A 140 -1.23 9.61 -21.05
N PRO A 141 -0.13 8.86 -20.81
CA PRO A 141 0.35 8.59 -19.46
C PRO A 141 0.55 9.89 -18.66
N ILE A 142 0.12 9.88 -17.40
CA ILE A 142 0.33 10.97 -16.46
C ILE A 142 1.79 10.93 -16.00
N ASN A 143 2.41 12.11 -15.89
CA ASN A 143 3.73 12.23 -15.31
C ASN A 143 3.72 11.82 -13.83
N SER A 144 4.76 11.11 -13.37
CA SER A 144 4.85 10.64 -11.99
C SER A 144 4.86 11.76 -10.94
N GLY A 145 5.31 12.98 -11.29
CA GLY A 145 5.28 14.14 -10.41
C GLY A 145 3.99 14.97 -10.51
N ALA A 146 2.97 14.52 -11.23
CA ALA A 146 1.69 15.20 -11.26
C ALA A 146 0.99 15.05 -9.90
N ILE A 147 0.44 16.15 -9.38
CA ILE A 147 -0.26 16.19 -8.10
C ILE A 147 -1.56 15.38 -8.18
N LEU A 148 -1.84 14.60 -7.14
CA LEU A 148 -3.07 13.85 -6.98
C LEU A 148 -4.25 14.77 -6.68
N VAL A 149 -5.41 14.42 -7.21
CA VAL A 149 -6.67 15.11 -6.95
C VAL A 149 -7.54 14.21 -6.09
N ASP A 150 -7.86 14.67 -4.89
CA ASP A 150 -8.70 13.94 -3.94
C ASP A 150 -10.05 13.51 -4.56
N GLY A 151 -10.47 12.29 -4.27
CA GLY A 151 -11.70 11.68 -4.78
C GLY A 151 -11.69 11.33 -6.27
N THR A 152 -10.51 11.35 -6.92
CA THR A 152 -10.39 11.04 -8.36
C THR A 152 -10.08 9.57 -8.59
N ILE A 153 -10.65 8.99 -9.66
CA ILE A 153 -10.31 7.66 -10.13
C ILE A 153 -9.16 7.76 -11.13
N TYR A 154 -8.06 7.10 -10.81
CA TYR A 154 -6.90 6.93 -11.68
C TYR A 154 -6.91 5.52 -12.25
N TYR A 155 -6.35 5.37 -13.45
CA TYR A 155 -6.38 4.11 -14.19
C TYR A 155 -4.96 3.67 -14.51
N ALA A 156 -4.58 2.46 -14.13
CA ALA A 156 -3.24 1.92 -14.38
C ALA A 156 -3.28 0.78 -15.40
N ASP A 157 -2.49 0.85 -16.47
CA ASP A 157 -2.19 -0.31 -17.33
C ASP A 157 -0.72 -0.74 -17.18
N GLN A 158 -0.40 -1.92 -17.72
CA GLN A 158 0.95 -2.44 -17.79
C GLN A 158 1.31 -2.82 -19.23
N SER A 159 2.61 -2.92 -19.52
CA SER A 159 3.11 -3.39 -20.81
C SER A 159 3.50 -4.86 -20.76
N SER A 160 3.17 -5.61 -21.82
CA SER A 160 3.85 -6.87 -22.09
C SER A 160 5.34 -6.62 -22.32
N SER A 161 6.19 -7.43 -21.70
CA SER A 161 7.65 -7.42 -21.95
C SER A 161 8.04 -8.12 -23.26
N PHE A 162 7.11 -8.86 -23.86
CA PHE A 162 7.33 -9.62 -25.09
C PHE A 162 6.85 -8.89 -26.33
N THR A 163 5.62 -8.36 -26.31
CA THR A 163 4.99 -7.72 -27.47
C THR A 163 4.98 -6.20 -27.39
N GLY A 164 5.15 -5.63 -26.18
CA GLY A 164 5.01 -4.20 -25.93
C GLY A 164 3.56 -3.68 -26.01
N CYS A 165 2.56 -4.57 -26.14
CA CYS A 165 1.16 -4.16 -26.04
C CYS A 165 0.85 -3.68 -24.61
N ARG A 166 -0.14 -2.79 -24.49
CA ARG A 166 -0.66 -2.32 -23.19
C ARG A 166 -1.95 -3.05 -22.87
N THR A 167 -2.17 -3.31 -21.60
CA THR A 167 -3.34 -4.05 -21.11
C THR A 167 -4.51 -3.12 -20.83
N SER A 168 -5.66 -3.70 -20.47
CA SER A 168 -6.74 -2.95 -19.86
C SER A 168 -6.30 -2.34 -18.53
N ARG A 169 -7.12 -1.44 -17.98
CA ARG A 169 -6.71 -0.62 -16.83
C ARG A 169 -7.35 -1.06 -15.53
N LEU A 170 -6.53 -1.17 -14.49
CA LEU A 170 -6.97 -1.20 -13.11
C LEU A 170 -7.50 0.19 -12.72
N ALA A 171 -8.75 0.28 -12.28
CA ALA A 171 -9.32 1.52 -11.76
C ALA A 171 -9.06 1.64 -10.24
N VAL A 172 -8.52 2.78 -9.83
CA VAL A 172 -8.14 3.06 -8.44
C VAL A 172 -8.75 4.39 -8.00
N LEU A 173 -9.68 4.34 -7.05
CA LEU A 173 -10.16 5.54 -6.37
C LEU A 173 -9.09 6.03 -5.39
N VAL A 174 -8.68 7.28 -5.52
CA VAL A 174 -7.63 7.88 -4.69
C VAL A 174 -8.21 8.93 -3.77
N ASN A 175 -7.90 8.81 -2.48
CA ASN A 175 -8.19 9.84 -1.48
C ASN A 175 -6.88 10.44 -0.97
N VAL A 176 -6.82 11.76 -0.87
CA VAL A 176 -5.67 12.50 -0.34
C VAL A 176 -6.08 13.14 0.98
N GLY A 177 -5.54 12.63 2.08
CA GLY A 177 -5.72 13.22 3.40
C GLY A 177 -4.57 14.18 3.72
N VAL A 178 -4.93 15.37 4.22
CA VAL A 178 -3.94 16.39 4.59
C VAL A 178 -3.95 16.57 6.10
N VAL A 179 -2.83 16.25 6.73
CA VAL A 179 -2.63 16.32 8.18
C VAL A 179 -1.38 17.14 8.47
N VAL A 180 -1.60 18.39 8.86
CA VAL A 180 -0.49 19.28 9.23
C VAL A 180 0.10 18.86 10.57
N VAL A 181 1.41 19.04 10.73
CA VAL A 181 2.08 18.86 12.02
C VAL A 181 1.45 19.77 13.08
N PRO A 182 1.20 19.28 14.30
CA PRO A 182 0.69 20.13 15.36
C PRO A 182 1.69 21.24 15.71
N THR A 183 1.17 22.35 16.20
CA THR A 183 1.92 23.49 16.70
C THR A 183 1.61 23.72 18.17
N GLY A 184 2.55 24.29 18.91
CA GLY A 184 2.39 24.53 20.34
C GLY A 184 3.70 24.97 20.97
N ASP A 185 3.65 25.24 22.26
CA ASP A 185 4.84 25.60 23.02
C ASP A 185 5.77 24.40 23.14
N ALA A 186 7.05 24.59 22.77
CA ALA A 186 8.07 23.56 22.86
C ALA A 186 8.45 23.20 24.31
N ILE A 187 8.04 24.05 25.26
CA ILE A 187 8.22 23.83 26.69
C ILE A 187 6.88 24.09 27.38
N GLN A 188 6.42 23.16 28.20
CA GLN A 188 5.20 23.30 28.99
C GLN A 188 5.47 23.11 30.47
N ASP A 189 5.01 24.08 31.25
CA ASP A 189 5.22 24.15 32.69
C ASP A 189 3.97 23.66 33.42
N PHE A 190 4.14 22.72 34.35
CA PHE A 190 3.05 22.18 35.16
C PHE A 190 3.36 22.21 36.64
N CYS A 191 2.32 22.40 37.45
CA CYS A 191 2.41 22.23 38.90
C CYS A 191 2.22 20.75 39.26
N ASN A 192 3.23 20.13 39.87
CA ASN A 192 3.17 18.76 40.36
C ASN A 192 2.64 18.73 41.80
N THR A 193 1.35 18.39 41.95
CA THR A 193 0.71 18.25 43.27
C THR A 193 0.77 16.80 43.77
N ILE A 194 1.08 16.62 45.06
CA ILE A 194 1.11 15.30 45.70
C ILE A 194 -0.28 14.65 45.59
N GLY A 195 -0.36 13.46 45.01
CA GLY A 195 -1.60 12.71 44.83
C GLY A 195 -2.37 13.05 43.53
N ASN A 196 -1.97 14.08 42.80
CA ASN A 196 -2.55 14.45 41.51
C ASN A 196 -1.45 15.02 40.58
N PRO A 197 -0.52 14.19 40.11
CA PRO A 197 0.49 14.63 39.15
C PRO A 197 -0.15 14.90 37.78
N PRO A 198 0.38 15.87 37.00
CA PRO A 198 -0.08 16.08 35.64
C PRO A 198 0.18 14.85 34.77
N THR A 199 -0.67 14.62 33.78
CA THR A 199 -0.61 13.46 32.87
C THR A 199 -0.52 13.88 31.40
N VAL A 200 -0.36 12.91 30.50
CA VAL A 200 -0.33 13.14 29.04
C VAL A 200 -1.57 13.89 28.54
N SER A 201 -2.74 13.73 29.16
CA SER A 201 -3.95 14.50 28.81
C SER A 201 -3.85 15.99 29.08
N ASP A 202 -2.91 16.42 29.93
CA ASP A 202 -2.69 17.83 30.24
C ASP A 202 -1.78 18.52 29.22
N LEU A 203 -1.08 17.76 28.36
CA LEU A 203 -0.25 18.31 27.30
C LEU A 203 -1.11 18.99 26.23
N VAL A 204 -0.71 20.19 25.82
CA VAL A 204 -1.46 21.01 24.87
C VAL A 204 -0.71 21.14 23.54
N ALA A 205 -1.41 20.91 22.44
CA ALA A 205 -0.96 21.25 21.09
C ALA A 205 -2.17 21.59 20.22
N SER A 206 -1.97 22.22 19.08
CA SER A 206 -3.06 22.55 18.14
C SER A 206 -3.69 21.29 17.57
N GLY A 207 -5.00 21.30 17.35
CA GLY A 207 -5.71 20.18 16.70
C GLY A 207 -6.01 19.01 17.64
N ASN A 208 -6.36 17.87 17.05
CA ASN A 208 -6.59 16.61 17.76
C ASN A 208 -5.32 15.77 17.67
N ASN A 209 -4.73 15.38 18.80
CA ASN A 209 -3.37 14.85 18.83
C ASN A 209 -3.24 13.50 19.53
N ASN A 210 -2.34 12.67 19.01
CA ASN A 210 -1.78 11.53 19.72
C ASN A 210 -0.41 11.95 20.28
N TRP A 211 -0.08 11.47 21.48
CA TRP A 211 1.20 11.74 22.13
C TRP A 211 2.06 10.50 22.18
N TYR A 212 3.36 10.68 22.01
CA TYR A 212 4.35 9.61 21.90
C TYR A 212 5.56 9.88 22.79
N LEU A 213 6.22 8.81 23.21
CA LEU A 213 7.41 8.88 24.06
C LEU A 213 8.67 9.33 23.30
N SER A 214 8.69 9.16 21.98
CA SER A 214 9.82 9.51 21.12
C SER A 214 9.35 9.81 19.70
N GLU A 215 10.23 10.36 18.87
CA GLU A 215 10.00 10.61 17.45
C GLU A 215 9.58 9.35 16.68
N PHE A 216 10.06 8.16 17.11
CA PHE A 216 9.89 6.91 16.38
C PHE A 216 8.95 5.91 17.08
N SER A 217 8.31 6.31 18.19
CA SER A 217 7.38 5.41 18.87
C SER A 217 6.16 5.16 17.98
N ALA A 218 5.82 3.88 17.79
CA ALA A 218 4.66 3.47 16.98
C ALA A 218 3.36 3.41 17.78
N SER A 219 3.42 3.41 19.12
CA SER A 219 2.24 3.39 19.98
C SER A 219 2.05 4.76 20.64
N PRO A 220 0.83 5.32 20.59
CA PRO A 220 0.50 6.47 21.41
C PRO A 220 0.53 6.10 22.89
N LEU A 221 0.81 7.10 23.72
CA LEU A 221 0.77 7.03 25.18
C LEU A 221 -0.68 7.04 25.68
N ASP A 222 -0.92 6.35 26.78
CA ASP A 222 -2.21 6.45 27.48
C ASP A 222 -2.38 7.88 28.05
N PRO A 223 -3.52 8.56 27.86
CA PRO A 223 -3.76 9.90 28.39
C PRO A 223 -3.59 10.03 29.92
N SER A 224 -3.74 8.93 30.66
CA SER A 224 -3.53 8.88 32.12
C SER A 224 -2.07 8.71 32.54
N THR A 225 -1.14 8.55 31.59
CA THR A 225 0.29 8.40 31.89
C THR A 225 0.83 9.65 32.58
N PRO A 226 1.40 9.56 33.79
CA PRO A 226 2.00 10.72 34.47
C PRO A 226 3.16 11.32 33.68
N LEU A 227 3.25 12.65 33.69
CA LEU A 227 4.38 13.36 33.10
C LEU A 227 5.65 13.19 33.94
N ILE A 228 6.80 13.18 33.27
CA ILE A 228 8.12 13.11 33.90
C ILE A 228 8.82 14.46 33.68
N ASP A 229 9.42 14.99 34.75
CA ASP A 229 10.16 16.24 34.70
C ASP A 229 11.32 16.17 33.70
N GLN A 230 11.50 17.24 32.93
CA GLN A 230 12.49 17.37 31.84
C GLN A 230 12.34 16.36 30.69
N GLN A 231 11.29 15.54 30.66
CA GLN A 231 11.04 14.61 29.56
C GLN A 231 10.40 15.33 28.37
N THR A 232 10.86 14.98 27.16
CA THR A 232 10.23 15.42 25.92
C THR A 232 9.21 14.39 25.45
N TYR A 233 8.01 14.87 25.12
CA TYR A 233 6.91 14.14 24.51
C TYR A 233 6.67 14.64 23.09
N TYR A 234 6.12 13.80 22.23
CA TYR A 234 6.00 14.08 20.79
C TYR A 234 4.55 13.98 20.36
N ALA A 235 3.98 15.04 19.78
CA ALA A 235 2.60 15.05 19.30
C ALA A 235 2.53 14.92 17.78
N THR A 236 1.59 14.12 17.30
CA THR A 236 1.11 14.13 15.91
C THR A 236 -0.31 14.68 15.88
N SER A 237 -0.74 15.21 14.75
CA SER A 237 -2.16 15.54 14.52
C SER A 237 -2.85 14.41 13.79
N ILE A 238 -4.11 14.14 14.16
CA ILE A 238 -4.90 13.02 13.65
C ILE A 238 -6.14 13.55 12.92
N ASP A 239 -6.29 13.16 11.67
CA ASP A 239 -7.53 13.26 10.89
C ASP A 239 -7.79 11.92 10.20
N PRO A 240 -8.53 10.99 10.84
CA PRO A 240 -8.60 9.60 10.41
C PRO A 240 -9.01 9.45 8.93
N PRO A 241 -8.30 8.61 8.15
CA PRO A 241 -7.29 7.64 8.59
C PRO A 241 -5.86 8.20 8.70
N CYS A 242 -5.66 9.49 8.46
CA CYS A 242 -4.34 10.11 8.42
C CYS A 242 -3.86 10.59 9.79
N GLU A 243 -2.54 10.57 9.94
CA GLU A 243 -1.79 11.10 11.07
C GLU A 243 -0.54 11.77 10.52
N SER A 244 -0.13 12.92 11.07
CA SER A 244 1.02 13.66 10.55
C SER A 244 2.31 12.85 10.68
N ASP A 245 3.15 12.87 9.64
CA ASP A 245 4.41 12.13 9.64
C ASP A 245 5.43 12.73 10.61
N ASN A 246 5.55 14.07 10.62
CA ASN A 246 6.39 14.77 11.59
C ASN A 246 5.64 15.02 12.90
N ARG A 247 6.42 15.23 13.97
CA ARG A 247 5.92 15.43 15.33
C ARG A 247 6.35 16.77 15.92
N LEU A 248 5.48 17.34 16.76
CA LEU A 248 5.84 18.45 17.64
C LEU A 248 6.51 17.90 18.90
N ALA A 249 7.75 18.31 19.17
CA ALA A 249 8.44 17.99 20.42
C ALA A 249 8.08 19.00 21.53
N VAL A 250 7.67 18.50 22.70
CA VAL A 250 7.33 19.29 23.89
C VAL A 250 8.08 18.78 25.10
N THR A 251 8.96 19.60 25.67
CA THR A 251 9.64 19.32 26.93
C THR A 251 8.79 19.77 28.12
N VAL A 252 8.62 18.89 29.09
CA VAL A 252 7.86 19.18 30.31
C VAL A 252 8.79 19.71 31.39
N ASN A 253 8.38 20.78 32.06
CA ASN A 253 8.96 21.21 33.35
C ASN A 253 7.91 21.02 34.45
N LEU A 254 8.28 20.30 35.51
CA LEU A 254 7.43 20.08 36.67
C LEU A 254 7.90 20.91 37.86
N PHE A 255 7.05 21.81 38.33
CA PHE A 255 7.27 22.58 39.54
C PHE A 255 6.52 21.94 40.70
N GLN A 256 7.24 21.51 41.73
CA GLN A 256 6.61 20.93 42.91
C GLN A 256 5.74 21.97 43.62
N ALA A 257 4.46 21.64 43.84
CA ALA A 257 3.56 22.48 44.61
C ALA A 257 3.92 22.46 46.10
N PRO A 258 3.65 23.55 46.85
CA PRO A 258 3.89 23.56 48.29
C PRO A 258 3.12 22.45 49.01
N ASN A 259 3.74 21.82 50.00
CA ASN A 259 3.13 20.72 50.75
C ASN A 259 2.26 21.25 51.91
N PRO A 260 0.93 21.04 51.91
CA PRO A 260 0.08 21.48 53.03
C PRO A 260 0.19 20.60 54.28
N GLY A 261 0.86 19.45 54.22
CA GLY A 261 0.88 18.44 55.28
C GLY A 261 -0.24 17.41 55.14
N GLU A 262 -0.29 16.49 56.11
CA GLU A 262 -1.36 15.48 56.24
C GLU A 262 -2.34 15.88 57.35
N ASP A 263 -3.52 15.26 57.34
CA ASP A 263 -4.55 15.50 58.35
C ASP A 263 -4.04 15.23 59.77
N GLY A 264 -4.33 16.17 60.65
CA GLY A 264 -4.00 16.13 62.07
C GLY A 264 -5.21 15.88 62.95
N THR A 265 -5.00 15.41 64.18
CA THR A 265 -6.04 15.40 65.22
C THR A 265 -5.50 16.07 66.47
N LEU A 266 -6.25 17.04 67.00
CA LEU A 266 -5.94 17.74 68.24
C LEU A 266 -7.09 17.52 69.23
N GLU A 267 -6.77 17.01 70.41
CA GLU A 267 -7.73 16.84 71.51
C GLU A 267 -7.62 18.04 72.46
N ILE A 268 -8.73 18.74 72.68
CA ILE A 268 -8.80 19.93 73.54
C ILE A 268 -9.86 19.67 74.62
N CYS A 269 -9.48 19.89 75.88
CA CYS A 269 -10.37 19.66 77.01
C CYS A 269 -11.28 20.86 77.27
N GLN A 270 -12.48 20.62 77.81
CA GLN A 270 -13.35 21.71 78.25
C GLN A 270 -12.67 22.50 79.38
N GLY A 271 -12.46 23.80 79.15
CA GLY A 271 -11.81 24.70 80.10
C GLY A 271 -10.32 24.93 79.83
N ASP A 272 -9.76 24.38 78.75
CA ASP A 272 -8.42 24.77 78.29
C ASP A 272 -8.42 26.24 77.89
N THR A 273 -7.44 26.99 78.38
CA THR A 273 -7.25 28.42 78.08
C THR A 273 -5.93 28.68 77.35
N THR A 274 -5.30 27.63 76.83
CA THR A 274 -4.03 27.72 76.11
C THR A 274 -4.28 27.82 74.62
N THR A 275 -3.58 28.74 73.96
CA THR A 275 -3.58 28.83 72.50
C THR A 275 -2.82 27.64 71.90
N PHE A 276 -3.39 27.00 70.88
CA PHE A 276 -2.80 25.87 70.16
C PHE A 276 -2.34 26.31 68.77
N ASP A 277 -1.10 25.97 68.39
CA ASP A 277 -0.64 26.14 67.01
C ASP A 277 -1.05 24.92 66.18
N LEU A 278 -2.04 25.10 65.32
CA LEU A 278 -2.58 24.03 64.50
C LEU A 278 -1.54 23.48 63.52
N PHE A 279 -0.53 24.26 63.13
CA PHE A 279 0.53 23.79 62.23
C PHE A 279 1.31 22.63 62.83
N ASN A 280 1.55 22.65 64.15
CA ASN A 280 2.21 21.55 64.87
C ASN A 280 1.35 20.30 65.00
N SER A 281 0.05 20.41 64.71
CA SER A 281 -0.89 19.28 64.77
C SER A 281 -1.02 18.56 63.42
N LEU A 282 -0.51 19.14 62.33
CA LEU A 282 -0.52 18.53 61.00
C LEU A 282 0.46 17.35 60.94
N GLY A 283 0.07 16.31 60.22
CA GLY A 283 0.95 15.18 59.90
C GLY A 283 1.90 15.48 58.72
N GLY A 284 2.79 14.54 58.41
CA GLY A 284 3.66 14.63 57.24
C GLY A 284 4.79 15.66 57.37
N SER A 285 4.99 16.47 56.32
CA SER A 285 6.03 17.51 56.24
C SER A 285 5.46 18.81 55.67
N PRO A 286 4.53 19.48 56.40
CA PRO A 286 3.89 20.70 55.94
C PRO A 286 4.92 21.82 55.76
N GLU A 287 4.72 22.63 54.73
CA GLU A 287 5.49 23.85 54.48
C GLU A 287 4.75 25.08 55.00
N THR A 288 5.50 26.07 55.47
CA THR A 288 4.94 27.33 55.96
C THR A 288 4.46 28.21 54.81
N GLY A 289 3.45 29.06 55.04
CA GLY A 289 2.98 30.06 54.07
C GLY A 289 1.64 29.74 53.41
N GLY A 290 1.01 28.61 53.77
CA GLY A 290 -0.37 28.29 53.41
C GLY A 290 -1.43 29.07 54.21
N THR A 291 -2.71 28.79 53.94
CA THR A 291 -3.87 29.43 54.58
C THR A 291 -4.79 28.41 55.24
N TRP A 292 -5.35 28.75 56.40
CA TRP A 292 -6.32 27.93 57.11
C TRP A 292 -7.76 28.22 56.65
N SER A 293 -8.57 27.17 56.47
CA SER A 293 -10.00 27.27 56.15
C SER A 293 -10.84 26.35 57.05
N PRO A 294 -11.88 26.86 57.74
CA PRO A 294 -12.26 28.27 57.82
C PRO A 294 -11.17 29.12 58.50
N ALA A 295 -11.11 30.41 58.16
CA ALA A 295 -10.14 31.31 58.77
C ALA A 295 -10.38 31.42 60.29
N LEU A 296 -9.32 31.27 61.07
CA LEU A 296 -9.38 31.40 62.53
C LEU A 296 -9.55 32.86 62.94
N ALA A 297 -10.12 33.10 64.13
CA ALA A 297 -10.28 34.44 64.69
C ALA A 297 -8.94 35.18 64.87
N SER A 298 -7.85 34.44 65.08
CA SER A 298 -6.50 34.98 65.19
C SER A 298 -5.93 35.50 63.86
N GLY A 299 -6.55 35.17 62.72
CA GLY A 299 -6.02 35.46 61.38
C GLY A 299 -4.76 34.67 61.00
N SER A 300 -4.34 33.71 61.85
CA SER A 300 -3.18 32.84 61.65
C SER A 300 -3.56 31.36 61.89
N GLY A 301 -2.57 30.47 62.04
CA GLY A 301 -2.77 29.07 62.45
C GLY A 301 -2.93 28.86 63.96
N LEU A 302 -2.99 29.94 64.74
CA LEU A 302 -3.16 29.87 66.19
C LEU A 302 -4.65 29.78 66.55
N PHE A 303 -5.05 28.68 67.17
CA PHE A 303 -6.39 28.46 67.69
C PHE A 303 -6.46 28.83 69.17
N ASP A 304 -7.36 29.74 69.53
CA ASP A 304 -7.68 30.11 70.92
C ASP A 304 -9.09 29.55 71.24
N PRO A 305 -9.19 28.50 72.08
CA PRO A 305 -10.42 27.73 72.33
C PRO A 305 -11.55 28.48 73.07
#